data_AF-A0A1M3R1R2-F1
#
_entry.id   AF-A0A1M3R1R2-F1
#
_cell.length_a   1.000
_cell.length_b   1.000
_cell.length_c   1.000
_cell.angle_alpha   90.00
_cell.angle_beta   90.00
_cell.angle_gamma   90.00
#
_symmetry.space_group_name_H-M   'P 1'
#
loop_
_entity.id
_entity.type
_entity.pdbx_description
1 polymer ?
#
loop_
_entity_poly.entity_id
_entity_poly.type
_entity_poly.pdbx_seq_one_letter_code
_entity_poly.pdbx_strand_id
1 'polypeptide(L)'
;MPAIGFIAEYLANDIALTFELFCKWFIFSAVGLRLFLAGIKQVKNPEFTAKQIFHVESADCFPILRELGFANICFGLVGIVSLFRPDWRIVSAFASGLYYGIAGIQHELKKTQE
;
A
#
# COMPACT_ATOMS: atom_id res chain seq x y z
N MET A 1 5.70 -7.84 -9.58
CA MET A 1 6.59 -7.82 -8.40
C MET A 1 6.32 -8.95 -7.40
N PRO A 2 5.10 -9.17 -6.86
CA PRO A 2 4.90 -10.21 -5.83
C PRO A 2 5.15 -11.63 -6.37
N ALA A 3 4.70 -11.92 -7.60
CA ALA A 3 4.98 -13.20 -8.27
C ALA A 3 6.49 -13.43 -8.54
N ILE A 4 7.27 -12.36 -8.74
CA ILE A 4 8.71 -12.47 -9.01
C ILE A 4 9.46 -12.86 -7.73
N GLY A 5 9.16 -12.20 -6.60
CA GLY A 5 9.73 -12.58 -5.30
C GLY A 5 9.30 -13.99 -4.87
N PHE A 6 8.04 -14.33 -5.10
CA PHE A 6 7.49 -15.66 -4.84
C PHE A 6 8.22 -16.77 -5.62
N ILE A 7 8.44 -16.57 -6.92
CA ILE A 7 9.15 -17.54 -7.78
C ILE A 7 10.65 -17.56 -7.46
N ALA A 8 11.28 -16.41 -7.20
CA ALA A 8 12.70 -16.34 -6.87
C ALA A 8 13.01 -17.04 -5.53
N GLU A 9 12.17 -16.87 -4.52
CA GLU A 9 12.38 -17.50 -3.21
C GLU A 9 12.12 -19.02 -3.25
N TYR A 10 11.17 -19.47 -4.10
CA TYR A 10 10.99 -20.89 -4.45
C TYR A 10 12.26 -21.47 -5.09
N LEU A 11 12.77 -20.83 -6.14
CA LEU A 11 13.95 -21.31 -6.87
C LEU A 11 15.24 -21.28 -6.05
N ALA A 12 15.38 -20.33 -5.12
CA ALA A 12 16.61 -20.17 -4.34
C ALA A 12 16.68 -21.05 -3.08
N ASN A 13 15.54 -21.49 -2.54
CA ASN A 13 15.50 -22.19 -1.25
C ASN A 13 14.76 -23.55 -1.29
N ASP A 14 14.25 -23.97 -2.45
CA ASP A 14 13.50 -25.23 -2.62
C ASP A 14 12.28 -25.35 -1.66
N ILE A 15 11.69 -24.21 -1.31
CA ILE A 15 10.54 -24.14 -0.38
C ILE A 15 9.27 -24.38 -1.19
N ALA A 16 8.35 -25.21 -0.69
CA ALA A 16 7.04 -25.42 -1.33
C ALA A 16 6.28 -24.10 -1.57
N LEU A 17 5.59 -24.00 -2.70
CA LEU A 17 4.72 -22.87 -3.06
C LEU A 17 3.50 -22.85 -2.13
N THR A 18 3.65 -22.21 -0.98
CA THR A 18 2.60 -22.08 0.03
C THR A 18 1.86 -20.75 -0.11
N PHE A 19 0.59 -20.74 0.30
CA PHE A 19 -0.21 -19.52 0.38
C PHE A 19 0.45 -18.47 1.31
N GLU A 20 1.11 -18.92 2.37
CA GLU A 20 1.83 -18.04 3.29
C GLU A 20 2.99 -17.28 2.60
N LEU A 21 3.77 -17.97 1.76
CA LEU A 21 4.84 -17.36 0.98
C LEU A 21 4.29 -16.36 -0.05
N PHE A 22 3.15 -16.67 -0.67
CA PHE A 22 2.45 -15.72 -1.52
C PHE A 22 2.02 -14.47 -0.74
N CYS A 23 1.39 -14.65 0.43
CA CYS A 23 0.95 -13.56 1.30
C CYS A 23 2.13 -12.67 1.74
N LYS A 24 3.29 -13.24 2.06
CA LYS A 24 4.52 -12.49 2.37
C LYS A 24 4.85 -11.48 1.28
N TRP A 25 4.98 -11.95 0.04
CA TRP A 25 5.34 -11.11 -1.10
C TRP A 25 4.22 -10.19 -1.55
N PHE A 26 2.97 -10.63 -1.40
CA PHE A 26 1.80 -9.82 -1.66
C PHE A 26 1.72 -8.62 -0.71
N ILE A 27 1.83 -8.83 0.61
CA ILE A 27 1.81 -7.76 1.62
C ILE A 27 2.98 -6.80 1.39
N PHE A 28 4.19 -7.34 1.21
CA PHE A 28 5.35 -6.50 0.93
C PHE A 28 5.16 -5.66 -0.34
N SER A 29 4.66 -6.24 -1.44
CA SER A 29 4.55 -5.50 -2.69
C SER A 29 3.36 -4.53 -2.72
N ALA A 30 2.18 -4.97 -2.26
CA ALA A 30 0.93 -4.21 -2.34
C ALA A 30 0.85 -3.13 -1.27
N VAL A 31 1.34 -3.42 -0.07
CA VAL A 31 1.30 -2.51 1.08
C VAL A 31 2.66 -1.88 1.25
N GLY A 32 3.71 -2.68 1.41
CA GLY A 32 5.06 -2.19 1.73
C GLY A 32 5.60 -1.20 0.70
N LEU A 33 5.97 -1.72 -0.48
CA LEU A 33 6.62 -0.93 -1.51
C LEU A 33 5.69 0.12 -2.13
N ARG A 34 4.46 -0.28 -2.48
CA ARG A 34 3.51 0.61 -3.17
C ARG A 34 3.08 1.80 -2.30
N LEU A 35 2.63 1.57 -1.06
CA LEU A 35 2.18 2.68 -0.21
C LEU A 35 3.35 3.55 0.21
N PHE A 36 4.52 2.97 0.46
CA PHE A 36 5.70 3.75 0.81
C PHE A 36 6.09 4.73 -0.32
N LEU A 37 6.19 4.23 -1.56
CA LEU A 37 6.52 5.07 -2.72
C LEU A 37 5.42 6.08 -3.03
N ALA A 38 4.15 5.67 -2.95
CA ALA A 38 3.01 6.57 -3.15
C ALA A 38 3.00 7.68 -2.10
N GLY A 39 3.23 7.34 -0.83
CA GLY A 39 3.27 8.29 0.27
C GLY A 39 4.42 9.29 0.14
N ILE A 40 5.62 8.84 -0.24
CA ILE A 40 6.74 9.76 -0.54
C ILE A 40 6.35 10.74 -1.65
N LYS A 41 5.72 10.25 -2.72
CA LYS A 41 5.28 11.09 -3.84
C LYS A 41 4.21 12.10 -3.41
N GLN A 42 3.26 11.69 -2.56
CA GLN A 42 2.21 12.55 -2.01
C GLN A 42 2.76 13.66 -1.11
N VAL A 43 3.75 13.33 -0.28
CA VAL A 43 4.38 14.32 0.61
C VAL A 43 5.25 15.31 -0.16
N LYS A 44 6.04 14.83 -1.13
CA LYS A 44 6.98 15.68 -1.88
C LYS A 44 6.28 16.51 -2.97
N ASN A 45 5.34 15.91 -3.69
CA ASN A 45 4.65 16.50 -4.84
C ASN A 45 3.12 16.37 -4.68
N PRO A 46 2.51 17.06 -3.71
CA PRO A 46 1.06 17.00 -3.49
C PRO A 46 0.28 17.55 -4.71
N GLU A 47 0.82 18.54 -5.43
CA GLU A 47 0.19 19.11 -6.62
C GLU A 47 -0.04 18.07 -7.73
N PHE A 48 0.95 17.23 -8.01
CA PHE A 48 0.81 16.15 -9.00
C PHE A 48 -0.32 15.19 -8.61
N THR A 49 -0.41 14.88 -7.31
CA THR A 49 -1.44 13.98 -6.78
C THR A 49 -2.82 14.61 -6.84
N ALA A 50 -2.94 15.90 -6.49
CA ALA A 50 -4.19 16.65 -6.58
C ALA A 50 -4.71 16.69 -8.02
N LYS A 51 -3.85 17.05 -8.99
CA LYS A 51 -4.23 17.20 -10.40
C LYS A 51 -4.49 15.87 -11.10
N GLN A 52 -3.61 14.87 -10.95
CA GLN A 52 -3.73 13.63 -11.72
C GLN A 52 -4.58 12.53 -11.06
N ILE A 53 -4.69 12.52 -9.73
CA ILE A 53 -5.45 11.48 -9.02
C ILE A 53 -6.82 11.99 -8.63
N PHE A 54 -6.85 13.13 -7.94
CA PHE A 54 -8.10 13.68 -7.41
C PHE A 54 -8.81 14.62 -8.39
N HIS A 55 -8.16 15.05 -9.47
CA HIS A 55 -8.69 16.02 -10.43
C HIS A 55 -9.16 17.33 -9.76
N VAL A 56 -8.46 17.72 -8.69
CA VAL A 56 -8.73 18.94 -7.91
C VAL A 56 -7.63 19.96 -8.19
N GLU A 57 -8.01 21.17 -8.59
CA GLU A 57 -7.07 22.25 -8.89
C GLU A 57 -6.83 23.22 -7.70
N SER A 58 -7.56 23.05 -6.59
CA SER A 58 -7.39 23.88 -5.40
C SER A 58 -6.21 23.42 -4.53
N ALA A 59 -5.30 24.36 -4.23
CA ALA A 59 -4.15 24.12 -3.34
C ALA A 59 -4.55 23.82 -1.88
N ASP A 60 -5.80 24.11 -1.50
CA ASP A 60 -6.34 23.89 -0.15
C ASP A 60 -6.32 22.40 0.27
N CYS A 61 -6.26 21.48 -0.68
CA CYS A 61 -6.19 20.04 -0.41
C CYS A 61 -4.76 19.54 -0.12
N PHE A 62 -3.72 20.35 -0.35
CA PHE A 62 -2.32 19.91 -0.21
C PHE A 62 -1.95 19.44 1.21
N PRO A 63 -2.41 20.11 2.30
CA PRO A 63 -2.17 19.62 3.65
C PRO A 63 -2.76 18.22 3.88
N ILE A 64 -3.99 17.99 3.43
CA ILE A 64 -4.69 16.69 3.56
C ILE A 64 -3.96 15.60 2.75
N LEU A 65 -3.53 15.92 1.53
CA LEU A 65 -2.73 15.01 0.70
C LEU A 65 -1.41 14.62 1.36
N ARG A 66 -0.80 15.55 2.11
CA ARG A 66 0.44 15.29 2.83
C ARG A 66 0.21 14.40 4.05
N GLU A 67 -0.88 14.60 4.79
CA GLU A 67 -1.28 13.72 5.89
C GLU A 67 -1.58 12.30 5.41
N LEU A 68 -2.32 12.18 4.30
CA LEU A 68 -2.54 10.91 3.60
C LEU A 68 -1.23 10.26 3.17
N GLY A 69 -0.30 11.08 2.66
CA GLY A 69 1.05 10.64 2.30
C GLY A 69 1.84 10.09 3.48
N PHE A 70 1.78 10.75 4.64
CA PHE A 70 2.40 10.24 5.86
C PHE A 70 1.76 8.93 6.34
N ALA A 71 0.44 8.80 6.28
CA ALA A 71 -0.24 7.55 6.60
C ALA A 71 0.24 6.40 5.68
N ASN A 72 0.34 6.66 4.37
CA ASN A 72 0.84 5.69 3.40
C ASN A 72 2.32 5.32 3.62
N ILE A 73 3.16 6.27 4.02
CA ILE A 73 4.55 5.99 4.42
C ILE A 73 4.56 5.07 5.64
N CYS A 74 3.76 5.34 6.66
CA CYS A 74 3.68 4.52 7.87
C CYS A 74 3.23 3.09 7.55
N PHE A 75 2.13 2.92 6.80
CA PHE A 75 1.66 1.58 6.39
C PHE A 75 2.69 0.86 5.52
N GLY A 76 3.33 1.59 4.60
CA GLY A 76 4.40 1.06 3.76
C GLY A 76 5.61 0.58 4.56
N LEU A 77 6.03 1.33 5.59
CA LEU A 77 7.11 0.93 6.48
C LEU A 77 6.77 -0.35 7.25
N VAL A 78 5.55 -0.46 7.80
CA VAL A 78 5.09 -1.68 8.47
C VAL A 78 5.11 -2.87 7.50
N GLY A 79 4.67 -2.67 6.24
CA GLY A 79 4.75 -3.69 5.19
C GLY A 79 6.17 -4.10 4.82
N ILE A 80 7.11 -3.15 4.75
CA ILE A 80 8.54 -3.43 4.50
C ILE A 80 9.15 -4.21 5.66
N VAL A 81 8.90 -3.80 6.90
CA VAL A 81 9.40 -4.48 8.11
C VAL A 81 8.87 -5.92 8.18
N SER A 82 7.63 -6.15 7.74
CA SER A 82 7.02 -7.50 7.71
C SER A 82 7.74 -8.51 6.81
N LEU A 83 8.58 -8.05 5.87
CA LEU A 83 9.42 -8.92 5.05
C LEU A 83 10.52 -9.57 5.89
N PHE A 84 11.06 -8.84 6.87
CA PHE A 84 12.15 -9.27 7.75
C PHE A 84 11.67 -9.87 9.07
N ARG A 85 10.48 -9.47 9.54
CA ARG A 85 9.89 -9.94 10.80
C ARG A 85 8.51 -10.54 10.53
N PRO A 86 8.37 -11.88 10.50
CA PRO A 86 7.08 -12.55 10.24
C PRO A 86 5.96 -12.10 11.17
N ASP A 87 6.26 -11.81 12.43
CA ASP A 87 5.28 -11.35 13.44
C ASP A 87 4.55 -10.05 13.03
N TRP A 88 5.18 -9.22 12.20
CA TRP A 88 4.63 -7.96 11.73
C TRP A 88 3.70 -8.13 10.52
N ARG A 89 3.66 -9.32 9.92
CA ARG A 89 2.88 -9.59 8.71
C ARG A 89 1.38 -9.50 8.97
N ILE A 90 0.91 -10.03 10.10
CA ILE A 90 -0.51 -9.95 10.47
C ILE A 90 -0.92 -8.50 10.74
N VAL A 91 -0.06 -7.73 11.41
CA VAL A 91 -0.30 -6.30 11.69
C VAL A 91 -0.40 -5.50 10.39
N SER A 92 0.55 -5.72 9.47
CA SER A 92 0.54 -5.07 8.17
C SER A 92 -0.71 -5.44 7.37
N ALA A 93 -1.03 -6.74 7.28
CA ALA A 93 -2.18 -7.23 6.54
C ALA A 93 -3.50 -6.67 7.08
N PHE A 94 -3.67 -6.69 8.39
CA PHE A 94 -4.91 -6.24 9.02
C PHE A 94 -5.09 -4.72 8.88
N ALA A 95 -4.07 -3.94 9.23
CA ALA A 95 -4.16 -2.48 9.20
C ALA A 95 -4.38 -1.95 7.77
N SER A 96 -3.61 -2.45 6.81
CA SER A 96 -3.75 -2.06 5.40
C SER A 96 -5.00 -2.63 4.74
N GLY A 97 -5.38 -3.86 5.07
CA GLY A 97 -6.59 -4.50 4.57
C GLY A 97 -7.84 -3.75 5.02
N LEU A 98 -7.90 -3.33 6.29
CA LEU A 98 -8.99 -2.51 6.80
C LEU A 98 -9.03 -1.15 6.10
N TYR A 99 -7.87 -0.49 5.99
CA TYR A 99 -7.76 0.80 5.32
C TYR A 99 -8.24 0.76 3.85
N TYR A 100 -7.76 -0.22 3.07
CA TYR A 100 -8.19 -0.40 1.69
C TYR A 100 -9.64 -0.86 1.58
N GLY A 101 -10.11 -1.70 2.50
CA GLY A 101 -11.50 -2.15 2.54
C GLY A 101 -12.46 -0.98 2.70
N ILE A 102 -12.19 -0.10 3.66
CA ILE A 102 -13.01 1.10 3.90
C ILE A 102 -12.94 2.05 2.69
N ALA A 103 -11.75 2.31 2.15
CA ALA A 103 -11.58 3.16 0.98
C ALA A 103 -12.32 2.61 -0.26
N GLY A 104 -12.30 1.28 -0.45
CA GLY A 104 -13.03 0.59 -1.50
C GLY A 104 -14.55 0.77 -1.37
N ILE A 105 -15.09 0.55 -0.17
CA ILE A 105 -16.53 0.76 0.11
C ILE A 105 -16.92 2.22 -0.18
N GLN A 106 -16.12 3.18 0.26
CA GLN A 106 -16.40 4.60 0.02
C GLN A 106 -16.47 4.94 -1.48
N HIS A 107 -15.57 4.38 -2.30
CA HIS A 107 -15.59 4.62 -3.74
C HIS A 107 -16.82 4.02 -4.43
N GLU A 108 -17.26 2.83 -4.03
CA GLU A 108 -18.47 2.20 -4.57
C GLU A 108 -19.74 2.96 -4.16
N LEU A 109 -19.80 3.44 -2.92
CA LEU A 109 -20.92 4.27 -2.46
C LEU A 109 -20.97 5.61 -3.20
N LYS A 110 -19.82 6.26 -3.46
CA LYS A 110 -19.77 7.53 -4.21
C LYS A 110 -20.27 7.36 -5.65
N LYS A 111 -19.91 6.28 -6.34
CA LYS A 111 -20.41 5.96 -7.68
C LYS A 111 -21.93 5.78 -7.74
N THR A 112 -22.56 5.39 -6.65
CA THR A 112 -24.02 5.18 -6.60
C THR A 112 -24.78 6.50 -6.42
N GLN A 113 -24.08 7.59 -6.07
CA GLN A 113 -24.69 8.91 -5.87
C GLN A 113 -24.50 9.86 -7.08
N GLU A 114 -23.71 9.47 -8.07
CA GLU A 114 -23.58 10.15 -9.38
C GLU A 114 -24.52 9.50 -10.42
#